data_AF-A0A4Y2KEW1-F1
#
_entry.id   AF-A0A4Y2KEW1-F1
#
_cell.length_a   1.000
_cell.length_b   1.000
_cell.length_c   1.000
_cell.angle_alpha   90.00
_cell.angle_beta   90.00
_cell.angle_gamma   90.00
#
_symmetry.space_group_name_H-M   'P 1'
#
loop_
_entity.id
_entity.type
_entity.pdbx_description
1 polymer ?
#
loop_
_entity_poly.entity_id
_entity_poly.type
_entity_poly.pdbx_seq_one_letter_code
_entity_poly.pdbx_strand_id
1 'polypeptide(L)'
;MNTHIFKQWFFDEFVPKVEKHLEEKKLPRQALLLIDIAPSYPEVEDLKSGNIKTIFVPAYVTSLIQPMDQGVINDLKLKYQKFILTRISEEDAASLIQQIKKTNVKNAIYWLVE
;
A
#
# COMPACT_ATOMS: atom_id res chain seq x y z
N MET A 1 -2.14 -6.88 -9.94
CA MET A 1 -1.50 -5.75 -10.66
C MET A 1 -0.54 -6.35 -11.66
N ASN A 2 -0.57 -5.94 -12.93
CA ASN A 2 0.36 -6.46 -13.94
C ASN A 2 1.56 -5.52 -14.08
N THR A 3 2.59 -5.98 -14.79
CA THR A 3 3.84 -5.26 -15.04
C THR A 3 3.60 -3.85 -15.60
N HIS A 4 2.68 -3.71 -16.55
CA HIS A 4 2.41 -2.43 -17.21
C HIS A 4 1.83 -1.40 -16.24
N ILE A 5 0.78 -1.77 -15.49
CA ILE A 5 0.14 -0.90 -14.50
C ILE A 5 1.17 -0.49 -13.43
N PHE A 6 2.04 -1.41 -13.02
CA PHE A 6 3.04 -1.11 -12.01
C PHE A 6 4.11 -0.13 -12.50
N LYS A 7 4.63 -0.31 -13.73
CA LYS A 7 5.55 0.65 -14.35
C LYS A 7 4.91 2.02 -14.46
N GLN A 8 3.67 2.08 -14.94
CA GLN A 8 2.94 3.34 -15.08
C GLN A 8 2.81 4.04 -13.73
N TRP A 9 2.38 3.34 -12.68
CA TRP A 9 2.33 3.89 -11.33
C TRP A 9 3.70 4.38 -10.83
N PHE A 10 4.79 3.65 -11.10
CA PHE A 10 6.12 4.05 -10.67
C PHE A 10 6.54 5.41 -11.27
N PHE A 11 6.36 5.59 -12.57
CA PHE A 11 6.79 6.82 -13.26
C PHE A 11 5.80 7.98 -13.11
N ASP A 12 4.50 7.70 -13.18
CA ASP A 12 3.47 8.75 -13.22
C ASP A 12 3.06 9.22 -11.82
N GLU A 13 3.14 8.34 -10.81
CA GLU A 13 2.64 8.61 -9.46
C GLU A 13 3.74 8.62 -8.39
N PHE A 14 4.56 7.56 -8.33
CA PHE A 14 5.55 7.41 -7.27
C PHE A 14 6.70 8.43 -7.39
N VAL A 15 7.37 8.49 -8.54
CA VAL A 15 8.52 9.38 -8.76
C VAL A 15 8.17 10.85 -8.49
N PRO A 16 7.10 11.45 -9.07
CA PRO A 16 6.79 12.86 -8.84
C PRO A 16 6.46 13.18 -7.38
N LYS A 17 5.77 12.27 -6.67
CA LYS A 17 5.45 12.46 -5.25
C LYS A 17 6.68 12.41 -4.37
N VAL A 18 7.63 11.50 -4.68
CA VAL A 18 8.90 11.41 -3.97
C VAL A 18 9.76 12.65 -4.24
N GLU A 19 9.84 13.10 -5.48
CA GLU A 19 10.56 14.34 -5.83
C GLU A 19 10.02 15.54 -5.06
N LYS A 20 8.70 15.74 -5.10
CA LYS A 20 8.04 16.79 -4.33
C LYS A 20 8.35 16.71 -2.83
N HIS A 21 8.27 15.50 -2.25
CA HIS A 21 8.59 15.31 -0.83
C HIS A 21 10.05 15.65 -0.51
N LEU A 22 11.00 15.23 -1.36
CA LEU A 22 12.42 15.52 -1.18
C LEU A 22 12.69 17.03 -1.29
N GLU A 23 12.06 17.71 -2.25
CA GLU A 23 12.12 19.17 -2.39
C GLU A 23 11.59 19.90 -1.15
N GLU A 24 10.42 19.52 -0.66
CA GLU A 24 9.81 20.06 0.57
C GLU A 24 10.73 19.87 1.79
N LYS A 25 11.46 18.77 1.84
CA LYS A 25 12.44 18.46 2.91
C LYS A 25 13.84 19.02 2.64
N LYS A 26 14.07 19.68 1.50
CA LYS A 26 15.39 20.16 1.04
C LYS A 26 16.44 19.06 1.00
N LEU A 27 16.03 17.84 0.63
CA LEU A 27 16.88 16.67 0.48
C LEU A 27 17.31 16.51 -0.98
N PRO A 28 18.48 15.88 -1.24
CA PRO A 28 18.86 15.54 -2.60
C PRO A 28 17.87 14.55 -3.22
N ARG A 29 17.76 14.57 -4.54
CA ARG A 29 16.93 13.65 -5.33
C ARG A 29 17.50 12.22 -5.27
N GLN A 30 17.33 11.54 -4.15
CA GLN A 30 17.82 10.19 -3.90
C GLN A 30 16.81 9.44 -3.03
N ALA A 31 16.29 8.33 -3.55
CA ALA A 31 15.33 7.51 -2.85
C ALA A 31 15.41 6.05 -3.27
N LEU A 32 14.96 5.18 -2.37
CA LEU A 32 14.93 3.74 -2.58
C LEU A 32 13.52 3.21 -2.29
N LEU A 33 12.94 2.54 -3.27
CA LEU A 33 11.68 1.84 -3.15
C LEU A 33 11.95 0.36 -2.84
N LEU A 34 11.49 -0.11 -1.68
CA LEU A 34 11.65 -1.49 -1.22
C LEU A 34 10.34 -2.26 -1.45
N ILE A 35 10.37 -3.32 -2.27
CA ILE A 35 9.18 -4.09 -2.68
C ILE A 35 9.44 -5.58 -2.57
N ASP A 36 8.42 -6.35 -2.21
CA ASP A 36 8.46 -7.81 -2.20
C ASP A 36 8.73 -8.41 -3.60
N ILE A 37 9.28 -9.62 -3.69
CA ILE A 37 9.34 -10.32 -4.98
C ILE A 37 7.98 -10.97 -5.26
N ALA A 38 7.35 -10.60 -6.38
CA ALA A 38 6.17 -11.27 -6.93
C ALA A 38 6.43 -11.65 -8.41
N PRO A 39 5.83 -12.75 -8.91
CA PRO A 39 6.06 -13.26 -10.27
C PRO A 39 5.67 -12.26 -11.38
N SER A 40 4.86 -11.25 -11.07
CA SER A 40 4.32 -10.27 -12.01
C SER A 40 5.17 -9.00 -12.16
N TYR A 41 6.28 -8.86 -11.42
CA TYR A 41 7.07 -7.65 -11.46
C TYR A 41 7.99 -7.57 -12.69
N PRO A 42 8.19 -6.37 -13.26
CA PRO A 42 9.22 -6.15 -14.28
C PRO A 42 10.61 -6.38 -13.71
N GLU A 43 11.60 -6.54 -14.60
CA GLU A 43 13.00 -6.54 -14.19
C GLU A 43 13.34 -5.23 -13.44
N VAL A 44 14.19 -5.32 -12.42
CA VAL A 44 14.58 -4.16 -11.57
C VAL A 44 15.04 -2.97 -12.39
N GLU A 45 15.70 -3.25 -13.52
CA GLU A 45 16.28 -2.25 -14.41
C GLU A 45 15.23 -1.33 -15.05
N ASP A 46 13.98 -1.79 -15.17
CA ASP A 46 12.86 -1.02 -15.68
C ASP A 46 12.28 -0.01 -14.66
N LEU A 47 12.68 -0.09 -13.38
CA LEU A 47 12.07 0.67 -12.28
C LEU A 47 13.08 1.62 -11.63
N LYS A 48 13.64 2.48 -12.48
CA LYS A 48 14.63 3.48 -12.08
C LYS A 48 14.39 4.80 -12.79
N SER A 49 14.49 5.88 -12.02
CA SER A 49 14.53 7.26 -12.54
C SER A 49 15.73 7.97 -11.91
N GLY A 50 16.87 7.96 -12.59
CA GLY A 50 18.14 8.49 -12.07
C GLY A 50 18.57 7.85 -10.74
N ASN A 51 18.57 8.64 -9.67
CA ASN A 51 18.91 8.22 -8.30
C ASN A 51 17.73 7.72 -7.46
N ILE A 52 16.53 7.65 -8.04
CA ILE A 52 15.36 6.99 -7.47
C ILE A 52 15.32 5.58 -8.05
N LYS A 53 15.49 4.56 -7.20
CA LYS A 53 15.67 3.16 -7.61
C LYS A 53 14.76 2.23 -6.81
N THR A 54 14.50 1.06 -7.39
CA THR A 54 13.76 -0.03 -6.73
C THR A 54 14.72 -1.14 -6.32
N ILE A 55 14.48 -1.75 -5.16
CA ILE A 55 15.11 -2.99 -4.72
C ILE A 55 14.02 -3.98 -4.34
N PHE A 56 14.15 -5.21 -4.86
CA PHE A 56 13.28 -6.30 -4.45
C PHE A 56 13.87 -7.04 -3.24
N VAL A 57 13.05 -7.23 -2.22
CA VAL A 57 13.40 -7.98 -1.02
C VAL A 57 13.06 -9.46 -1.20
N PRO A 58 13.90 -10.41 -0.76
CA PRO A 58 13.61 -11.82 -0.95
C PRO A 58 12.31 -12.25 -0.27
N ALA A 59 11.50 -13.07 -0.97
CA ALA A 59 10.14 -13.44 -0.56
C ALA A 59 10.03 -14.09 0.84
N TYR A 60 11.09 -14.74 1.31
CA TYR A 60 11.09 -15.44 2.61
C TYR A 60 11.40 -14.53 3.81
N VAL A 61 11.78 -13.26 3.59
CA VAL A 61 12.11 -12.29 4.65
C VAL A 61 11.30 -11.00 4.56
N THR A 62 10.27 -10.95 3.72
CA THR A 62 9.46 -9.74 3.53
C THR A 62 8.86 -9.26 4.84
N SER A 63 8.33 -10.17 5.67
CA SER A 63 7.76 -9.80 6.97
C SER A 63 8.77 -9.23 7.97
N LEU A 64 10.05 -9.58 7.81
CA LEU A 64 11.13 -9.10 8.69
C LEU A 64 11.74 -7.78 8.22
N ILE A 65 11.68 -7.47 6.93
CA ILE A 65 12.41 -6.33 6.34
C ILE A 65 11.47 -5.27 5.81
N GLN A 66 10.30 -5.64 5.30
CA GLN A 66 9.38 -4.72 4.66
C GLN A 66 8.50 -4.03 5.70
N PRO A 67 8.55 -2.68 5.80
CA PRO A 67 7.73 -1.94 6.77
C PRO A 67 6.23 -2.17 6.62
N MET A 68 5.77 -2.48 5.39
CA MET A 68 4.36 -2.79 5.12
C MET A 68 3.88 -4.01 5.91
N ASP A 69 4.67 -5.09 5.90
CA ASP A 69 4.36 -6.33 6.61
C ASP A 69 4.62 -6.23 8.12
N GLN A 70 5.57 -5.38 8.54
CA GLN A 70 5.94 -5.23 9.96
C GLN A 70 4.89 -4.51 10.82
N GLY A 71 4.00 -3.70 10.22
CA GLY A 71 3.06 -2.92 11.02
C GLY A 71 1.94 -2.27 10.22
N VAL A 72 2.24 -1.67 9.07
CA VAL A 72 1.25 -0.87 8.32
C VAL A 72 0.02 -1.71 7.94
N ILE A 73 0.22 -2.92 7.41
CA ILE A 73 -0.88 -3.82 7.05
C ILE A 73 -1.63 -4.30 8.30
N ASN A 74 -0.93 -4.58 9.39
CA ASN A 74 -1.55 -5.02 10.63
C ASN A 74 -2.42 -3.91 11.25
N ASP A 75 -1.91 -2.69 11.33
CA ASP A 75 -2.62 -1.53 11.84
C ASP A 75 -3.87 -1.23 11.02
N LEU A 76 -3.75 -1.34 9.69
CA LEU A 76 -4.87 -1.22 8.77
C LEU A 76 -5.96 -2.28 9.04
N LYS A 77 -5.55 -3.55 9.20
CA LYS A 77 -6.47 -4.65 9.52
C LYS A 77 -7.15 -4.45 10.87
N LEU A 78 -6.42 -3.99 11.88
CA LEU A 78 -6.96 -3.72 13.21
C LEU A 78 -8.01 -2.62 13.18
N LYS A 79 -7.77 -1.51 12.47
CA LYS A 79 -8.76 -0.45 12.28
C LYS A 79 -10.04 -0.97 11.63
N TYR A 80 -9.89 -1.74 10.55
CA TYR A 80 -11.02 -2.32 9.84
C TYR A 80 -11.81 -3.32 10.72
N GLN A 81 -11.11 -4.17 11.47
CA GLN A 81 -11.74 -5.10 12.40
C GLN A 81 -12.50 -4.37 13.51
N LYS A 82 -11.91 -3.33 14.10
CA LYS A 82 -12.56 -2.51 15.12
C LYS A 82 -13.85 -1.90 14.59
N PHE A 83 -13.83 -1.31 13.39
CA PHE A 83 -15.01 -0.75 12.75
C PHE A 83 -16.13 -1.81 12.60
N ILE A 84 -15.81 -2.98 12.08
CA ILE A 84 -16.80 -4.07 11.91
C ILE A 84 -17.35 -4.53 13.27
N LEU A 85 -16.49 -4.72 14.27
CA LEU A 85 -16.91 -5.18 15.59
C LEU A 85 -17.84 -4.16 16.28
N THR A 86 -17.56 -2.87 16.17
CA THR A 86 -18.46 -1.82 16.65
C THR A 86 -19.84 -1.93 15.99
N ARG A 87 -19.88 -2.12 14.66
CA ARG A 87 -21.16 -2.27 13.93
C ARG A 87 -21.92 -3.54 14.30
N ILE A 88 -21.23 -4.67 14.54
CA ILE A 88 -21.87 -5.90 15.06
C ILE A 88 -22.53 -5.64 16.43
N SER A 89 -21.93 -4.79 17.26
CA SER A 89 -22.48 -4.50 18.60
C SER A 89 -23.71 -3.58 18.56
N GLU A 90 -23.86 -2.79 17.50
CA GLU A 90 -24.93 -1.79 17.34
C GLU A 90 -26.08 -2.28 16.45
N GLU A 91 -25.82 -3.20 15.52
CA GLU A 91 -26.78 -3.67 14.52
C GLU A 91 -27.01 -5.19 14.61
N ASP A 92 -28.16 -5.66 14.12
CA ASP A 92 -28.38 -7.11 13.98
C ASP A 92 -27.48 -7.71 12.89
N ALA A 93 -27.10 -8.98 13.07
CA ALA A 93 -26.17 -9.66 12.18
C ALA A 93 -26.66 -9.72 10.71
N ALA A 94 -27.97 -9.75 10.45
CA ALA A 94 -28.50 -9.85 9.10
C ALA A 94 -28.40 -8.49 8.36
N SER A 95 -28.69 -7.38 9.04
CA SER A 95 -28.46 -6.02 8.54
C SER A 95 -27.00 -5.81 8.18
N LEU A 96 -26.09 -6.17 9.08
CA LEU A 96 -24.66 -5.97 8.85
C LEU A 96 -24.15 -6.76 7.63
N ILE A 97 -24.56 -8.02 7.48
CA ILE A 97 -24.18 -8.83 6.32
C ILE A 97 -24.67 -8.19 5.02
N GLN A 98 -25.88 -7.61 5.00
CA GLN A 98 -26.36 -6.86 3.83
C GLN A 98 -25.52 -5.61 3.55
N GLN A 99 -25.09 -4.88 4.57
CA GLN A 99 -24.25 -3.69 4.40
C GLN A 99 -22.85 -4.06 3.90
N ILE A 100 -22.19 -5.06 4.50
CA ILE A 100 -20.87 -5.54 4.05
C ILE A 100 -20.92 -5.97 2.59
N LYS A 101 -21.99 -6.63 2.15
CA LYS A 101 -22.19 -7.01 0.74
C LYS A 101 -22.32 -5.81 -0.21
N LYS A 102 -22.77 -4.66 0.28
CA LYS A 102 -22.88 -3.39 -0.49
C LYS A 102 -21.61 -2.55 -0.41
N THR A 103 -20.68 -2.89 0.47
CA THR A 103 -19.42 -2.16 0.64
C THR A 103 -18.48 -2.39 -0.54
N ASN A 104 -17.88 -1.32 -1.02
CA ASN A 104 -16.81 -1.35 -2.00
C ASN A 104 -15.50 -0.79 -1.40
N VAL A 105 -14.41 -0.83 -2.18
CA VAL A 105 -13.10 -0.36 -1.73
C VAL A 105 -13.12 1.12 -1.28
N LYS A 106 -13.91 1.97 -1.96
CA LYS A 106 -14.06 3.39 -1.57
C LYS A 106 -14.66 3.53 -0.16
N ASN A 107 -15.70 2.77 0.14
CA ASN A 107 -16.30 2.75 1.48
C ASN A 107 -15.30 2.27 2.53
N ALA A 108 -14.58 1.18 2.24
CA ALA A 108 -13.56 0.65 3.15
C ALA A 108 -12.42 1.64 3.43
N ILE A 109 -12.02 2.47 2.46
CA ILE A 109 -11.03 3.53 2.66
C ILE A 109 -11.54 4.59 3.65
N TYR A 110 -12.82 4.99 3.55
CA TYR A 110 -13.39 5.96 4.48
C TYR A 110 -13.42 5.45 5.93
N TRP A 111 -13.54 4.14 6.15
CA TRP A 111 -13.53 3.55 7.49
C TRP A 111 -12.19 3.69 8.22
N LEU A 112 -11.12 4.08 7.53
CA LEU A 112 -9.78 4.22 8.10
C LEU A 112 -9.48 5.59 8.71
N VAL A 113 -10.36 6.56 8.44
CA VAL A 113 -10.20 7.98 8.80
C VAL A 113 -10.83 8.31 10.17
N GLU A 114 -11.55 7.35 10.78
CA GLU A 114 -12.13 7.48 12.14
C GLU A 114 -11.20 6.95 13.24
#